data_AF-A0A243SEQ3-F1
#
_entry.id   AF-A0A243SEQ3-F1
#
_cell.length_a   1.000
_cell.length_b   1.000
_cell.length_c   1.000
_cell.angle_alpha   90.00
_cell.angle_beta   90.00
_cell.angle_gamma   90.00
#
_symmetry.space_group_name_H-M   'P 1'
#
loop_
_entity.id
_entity.type
_entity.pdbx_description
1 polymer ?
#
loop_
_entity_poly.entity_id
_entity_poly.type
_entity_poly.pdbx_seq_one_letter_code
_entity_poly.pdbx_strand_id
1 'polypeptide(L)'
;IVLCTLTLHHFKNHEIEDLLKVFYKNSSIGIVINDLHRSPIAYRLFQGLCFVFQLNDMSREDGLTSILRGFKKEELVDFSKKLNFKKYTIHWRWAFRYQWIISKI
;
A
#
# COMPACT_ATOMS: atom_id res chain seq x y z
N ILE A 1 15.65 -10.11 1.44
CA ILE A 1 14.34 -9.63 0.92
C ILE A 1 13.83 -8.58 1.89
N VAL A 2 13.18 -7.51 1.43
CA VAL A 2 12.49 -6.55 2.31
C VAL A 2 10.98 -6.76 2.20
N LEU A 3 10.29 -6.79 3.34
CA LEU A 3 8.84 -6.89 3.42
C LEU A 3 8.30 -5.63 4.08
N CYS A 4 7.30 -5.00 3.48
CA CYS A 4 6.60 -3.83 4.04
C CYS A 4 5.10 -4.06 3.93
N THR A 5 4.38 -4.09 5.05
CA THR A 5 2.98 -4.51 5.07
C THR A 5 2.13 -3.52 5.84
N LEU A 6 1.12 -2.93 5.18
CA LEU A 6 0.19 -1.96 5.77
C LEU A 6 0.92 -0.78 6.46
N THR A 7 2.06 -0.37 5.94
CA THR A 7 2.87 0.70 6.53
C THR A 7 3.11 1.86 5.56
N LEU A 8 3.21 1.56 4.26
CA LEU A 8 3.66 2.53 3.27
C LEU A 8 2.66 3.69 3.11
N HIS A 9 1.36 3.42 3.30
CA HIS A 9 0.29 4.43 3.23
C HIS A 9 0.37 5.54 4.30
N HIS A 10 1.18 5.38 5.35
CA HIS A 10 1.39 6.43 6.36
C HIS A 10 2.35 7.53 5.90
N PHE A 11 3.16 7.27 4.86
CA PHE A 11 4.19 8.19 4.38
C PHE A 11 3.70 9.06 3.22
N LYS A 12 4.32 10.21 3.02
CA LYS A 12 4.11 11.07 1.84
C LYS A 12 4.88 10.51 0.65
N ASN A 13 4.47 10.89 -0.57
CA ASN A 13 5.08 10.37 -1.80
C ASN A 13 6.61 10.50 -1.86
N HIS A 14 7.18 11.62 -1.41
CA HIS A 14 8.65 11.79 -1.40
C HIS A 14 9.34 10.87 -0.37
N GLU A 15 8.74 10.71 0.82
CA GLU A 15 9.24 9.80 1.86
C GLU A 15 9.16 8.34 1.38
N ILE A 16 8.09 7.98 0.66
CA ILE A 16 7.94 6.68 0.02
C ILE A 16 9.06 6.45 -1.00
N GLU A 17 9.33 7.42 -1.86
CA GLU A 17 10.42 7.31 -2.85
C GLU A 17 11.77 7.09 -2.16
N ASP A 18 12.07 7.80 -1.07
CA ASP A 18 13.31 7.64 -0.34
C ASP A 18 13.40 6.32 0.42
N LEU A 19 12.32 5.88 1.07
CA LEU A 19 12.23 4.57 1.70
C LEU A 19 12.44 3.44 0.69
N LEU A 20 11.82 3.53 -0.49
CA LEU A 20 11.97 2.54 -1.56
C LEU A 20 13.41 2.47 -2.07
N LYS A 21 14.13 3.59 -2.19
CA LYS A 21 15.57 3.58 -2.52
C LYS A 21 16.37 2.85 -1.45
N VAL A 22 16.09 3.10 -0.17
CA VAL A 22 16.76 2.43 0.95
C VAL A 22 16.47 0.93 0.95
N PHE A 23 15.21 0.54 0.76
CA PHE A 23 14.80 -0.87 0.66
C PHE A 23 15.44 -1.57 -0.53
N TYR A 24 15.51 -0.90 -1.68
CA TYR A 24 16.11 -1.46 -2.88
C TYR A 24 17.63 -1.62 -2.73
N LYS A 25 18.30 -0.65 -2.12
CA LYS A 25 19.73 -0.72 -1.82
C LYS A 25 20.03 -1.90 -0.88
N ASN A 26 19.26 -2.05 0.19
CA ASN A 26 19.50 -3.04 1.25
C ASN A 26 18.93 -4.44 0.97
N SER A 27 18.08 -4.60 -0.05
CA SER A 27 17.59 -5.93 -0.45
C SER A 27 18.57 -6.63 -1.39
N SER A 28 18.80 -7.93 -1.16
CA SER A 28 19.60 -8.76 -2.09
C SER A 28 18.75 -9.37 -3.22
N ILE A 29 17.50 -9.71 -2.93
CA ILE A 29 16.58 -10.40 -3.86
C ILE A 29 15.52 -9.44 -4.42
N GLY A 30 14.96 -8.59 -3.57
CA GLY A 30 13.86 -7.71 -3.92
C GLY A 30 13.04 -7.24 -2.73
N ILE A 31 11.94 -6.55 -3.02
CA ILE A 31 11.02 -5.93 -2.08
C ILE A 31 9.62 -6.47 -2.35
N VAL A 32 8.88 -6.82 -1.30
CA VAL A 32 7.43 -7.12 -1.40
C VAL A 32 6.68 -6.16 -0.50
N ILE A 33 5.75 -5.42 -1.09
CA ILE A 33 4.92 -4.44 -0.40
C ILE A 33 3.47 -4.90 -0.50
N ASN A 34 2.80 -5.01 0.63
CA ASN A 34 1.38 -5.31 0.70
C ASN A 34 0.66 -4.16 1.38
N ASP A 35 -0.14 -3.41 0.63
CA ASP A 35 -0.80 -2.23 1.18
C ASP A 35 -2.22 -2.05 0.64
N LEU A 36 -2.99 -1.16 1.26
CA LEU A 36 -4.41 -0.96 0.97
C LEU A 36 -4.62 -0.39 -0.44
N HIS A 37 -5.61 -0.93 -1.14
CA HIS A 37 -6.16 -0.36 -2.36
C HIS A 37 -7.18 0.72 -1.97
N ARG A 38 -6.89 1.97 -2.33
CA ARG A 38 -7.82 3.08 -2.18
C ARG A 38 -9.01 2.92 -3.13
N SER A 39 -10.12 2.47 -2.58
CA SER A 39 -11.36 2.22 -3.32
C SER A 39 -12.56 2.81 -2.57
N PRO A 40 -13.46 3.54 -3.27
CA PRO A 40 -14.72 3.99 -2.68
C PRO A 40 -15.60 2.83 -2.18
N ILE A 41 -15.49 1.67 -2.81
CA ILE A 41 -16.22 0.46 -2.41
C ILE A 41 -15.69 -0.06 -1.09
N ALA A 42 -14.36 -0.15 -0.94
CA ALA A 42 -13.73 -0.55 0.33
C ALA A 42 -14.14 0.39 1.47
N TYR A 43 -14.17 1.69 1.20
CA TYR A 43 -14.58 2.72 2.17
C TYR A 43 -16.01 2.49 2.65
N ARG A 44 -16.97 2.36 1.73
CA ARG A 44 -18.39 2.14 2.08
C ARG A 44 -18.63 0.80 2.77
N LEU A 45 -17.95 -0.26 2.34
CA LEU A 45 -18.02 -1.57 2.99
C LEU A 45 -17.49 -1.49 4.43
N PHE A 46 -16.37 -0.79 4.65
CA PHE A 46 -15.83 -0.60 5.99
C PHE A 46 -16.76 0.24 6.87
N GLN A 47 -17.42 1.27 6.34
CA GLN A 47 -18.48 1.99 7.08
C GLN A 47 -19.61 1.06 7.51
N GLY A 48 -20.06 0.16 6.63
CA GLY A 48 -21.07 -0.84 6.97
C GLY A 48 -20.62 -1.79 8.07
N LEU A 49 -19.35 -2.26 8.01
CA LEU A 49 -18.77 -3.07 9.09
C LEU A 49 -18.69 -2.30 10.41
N CYS A 50 -18.27 -1.03 10.38
CA CYS A 50 -18.23 -0.18 11.57
C CYS A 50 -19.60 -0.07 12.24
N PHE A 51 -20.67 0.06 11.44
CA PHE A 51 -22.03 0.13 11.93
C PHE A 51 -22.50 -1.20 12.54
N VAL A 52 -22.27 -2.32 11.85
CA VAL A 52 -22.66 -3.66 12.33
C VAL A 52 -21.93 -4.05 13.62
N PHE A 53 -20.63 -3.76 13.71
CA PHE A 53 -19.79 -4.08 14.86
C PHE A 53 -19.75 -2.98 15.94
N GLN A 54 -20.48 -1.88 15.74
CA GLN A 54 -20.53 -0.73 16.65
C GLN A 54 -19.13 -0.25 17.07
N LEU A 55 -18.23 -0.10 16.09
CA LEU A 55 -16.88 0.37 16.36
C LEU A 55 -16.91 1.80 16.91
N ASN A 56 -16.02 2.07 17.87
CA ASN A 56 -15.86 3.41 18.42
C ASN A 56 -15.40 4.41 17.35
N ASP A 57 -15.61 5.70 17.62
CA ASP A 57 -15.29 6.76 16.65
C ASP A 57 -13.82 6.74 16.25
N MET A 58 -12.91 6.51 17.20
CA MET A 58 -11.47 6.45 16.93
C MET A 58 -11.11 5.35 15.92
N SER A 59 -11.56 4.10 16.13
CA SER A 59 -11.26 2.98 15.23
C SER A 59 -11.90 3.16 13.86
N ARG A 60 -13.09 3.76 13.81
CA ARG A 60 -13.78 4.05 12.56
C ARG A 60 -13.00 5.08 11.74
N GLU A 61 -12.67 6.23 12.34
CA GLU A 61 -11.95 7.29 11.63
C GLU A 61 -10.56 6.85 11.20
N ASP A 62 -9.84 6.10 12.04
CA ASP A 62 -8.51 5.56 11.71
C ASP A 62 -8.58 4.60 10.51
N GLY A 63 -9.49 3.61 10.56
CA GLY A 63 -9.64 2.65 9.46
C GLY A 63 -10.11 3.28 8.14
N LEU A 64 -11.04 4.25 8.20
CA LEU A 64 -11.47 5.00 7.03
C LEU A 64 -10.33 5.85 6.46
N THR A 65 -9.55 6.51 7.32
CA THR A 65 -8.37 7.28 6.93
C THR A 65 -7.32 6.39 6.27
N SER A 66 -7.06 5.19 6.81
CA SER A 66 -6.13 4.23 6.19
C SER A 66 -6.56 3.83 4.77
N ILE A 67 -7.87 3.62 4.53
CA ILE A 67 -8.38 3.31 3.18
C ILE A 67 -8.17 4.50 2.23
N LEU A 68 -8.42 5.73 2.71
CA LEU A 68 -8.22 6.96 1.91
C LEU A 68 -6.74 7.26 1.62
N ARG A 69 -5.84 6.82 2.51
CA ARG A 69 -4.39 6.92 2.33
C ARG A 69 -3.79 5.76 1.53
N GLY A 70 -4.58 4.71 1.25
CA GLY A 70 -4.17 3.61 0.40
C GLY A 70 -3.80 4.06 -1.02
N PHE A 71 -3.32 3.11 -1.82
CA PHE A 71 -2.79 3.38 -3.15
C PHE A 71 -3.78 3.03 -4.25
N LYS A 72 -3.72 3.78 -5.34
CA LYS A 72 -4.20 3.34 -6.66
C LYS A 72 -3.10 2.57 -7.37
N LYS A 73 -3.49 1.65 -8.25
CA LYS A 73 -2.54 0.89 -9.08
C LYS A 73 -1.61 1.80 -9.88
N GLU A 74 -2.14 2.88 -10.43
CA GLU A 74 -1.40 3.87 -11.23
C GLU A 74 -0.29 4.55 -10.42
N GLU A 75 -0.55 4.90 -9.16
CA GLU A 75 0.47 5.50 -8.27
C GLU A 75 1.64 4.54 -8.02
N LEU A 76 1.36 3.25 -7.82
CA LEU A 76 2.39 2.22 -7.66
C LEU A 76 3.22 2.02 -8.95
N VAL A 77 2.56 2.08 -10.11
CA VAL A 77 3.23 2.06 -11.41
C VAL A 77 4.13 3.29 -11.58
N ASP A 78 3.65 4.47 -11.19
CA ASP A 78 4.41 5.71 -11.30
C ASP A 78 5.63 5.73 -10.39
N PHE A 79 5.52 5.26 -9.14
CA PHE A 79 6.69 5.06 -8.27
C PHE A 79 7.70 4.11 -8.91
N SER A 80 7.23 3.00 -9.50
CA SER A 80 8.09 2.02 -10.16
C SER A 80 8.86 2.64 -11.33
N LYS A 81 8.19 3.47 -12.13
CA LYS A 81 8.80 4.20 -13.27
C LYS A 81 9.80 5.24 -12.79
N LYS A 82 9.42 6.10 -11.84
CA LYS A 82 10.30 7.15 -11.30
C LYS A 82 11.60 6.59 -10.70
N LEU A 83 11.51 5.44 -10.04
CA LEU A 83 12.66 4.78 -9.42
C LEU A 83 13.39 3.82 -10.37
N ASN A 84 12.99 3.75 -11.65
CA ASN A 84 13.57 2.91 -12.68
C ASN A 84 13.64 1.41 -12.30
N PHE A 85 12.63 0.90 -11.61
CA PHE A 85 12.55 -0.53 -11.31
C PHE A 85 12.27 -1.32 -12.60
N LYS A 86 13.24 -2.13 -13.03
CA LYS A 86 13.16 -2.88 -14.30
C LYS A 86 12.19 -4.07 -14.26
N LYS A 87 12.06 -4.71 -13.10
CA LYS A 87 11.25 -5.92 -12.90
C LYS A 87 10.34 -5.71 -11.70
N TYR A 88 9.07 -5.36 -11.95
CA TYR A 88 8.07 -5.26 -10.90
C TYR A 88 6.74 -5.86 -11.36
N THR A 89 5.95 -6.33 -10.40
CA THR A 89 4.58 -6.80 -10.63
C THR A 89 3.66 -6.24 -9.56
N ILE A 90 2.42 -5.93 -9.94
CA ILE A 90 1.40 -5.43 -9.02
C ILE A 90 0.17 -6.31 -9.18
N HIS A 91 -0.17 -7.03 -8.12
CA HIS A 91 -1.33 -7.91 -8.06
C HIS A 91 -2.34 -7.36 -7.08
N TRP A 92 -3.61 -7.33 -7.47
CA TRP A 92 -4.67 -7.12 -6.50
C TRP A 92 -4.88 -8.42 -5.72
N ARG A 93 -5.02 -8.32 -4.40
CA ARG A 93 -5.29 -9.42 -3.48
C ARG A 93 -6.49 -9.06 -2.63
N TRP A 94 -7.30 -10.07 -2.34
CA TRP A 94 -8.34 -9.94 -1.33
C TRP A 94 -7.69 -9.65 0.04
N ALA A 95 -8.23 -8.77 0.90
CA ALA A 95 -9.40 -7.90 0.78
C ALA A 95 -8.98 -6.45 0.50
N PHE A 96 -9.08 -5.99 -0.76
CA PHE A 96 -8.69 -4.63 -1.18
C PHE A 96 -7.24 -4.28 -0.86
N ARG A 97 -6.32 -5.16 -1.23
CA ARG A 97 -4.88 -4.90 -1.09
C ARG A 97 -4.17 -5.01 -2.42
N TYR A 98 -3.11 -4.23 -2.59
CA TYR A 98 -2.15 -4.43 -3.66
C TYR A 98 -0.90 -5.09 -3.09
N GLN A 99 -0.50 -6.18 -3.74
CA GLN A 99 0.81 -6.79 -3.58
C GLN A 99 1.71 -6.28 -4.70
N TRP A 100 2.65 -5.42 -4.33
CA TRP A 100 3.66 -4.88 -5.23
C TRP A 100 5.00 -5.58 -4.96
N ILE A 101 5.48 -6.31 -5.95
CA ILE A 101 6.72 -7.09 -5.89
C ILE A 101 7.73 -6.43 -6.81
N ILE A 102 8.89 -6.07 -6.28
CA ILE A 102 10.02 -5.51 -7.02
C ILE A 102 11.16 -6.51 -6.96
N SER A 103 11.58 -7.04 -8.11
CA SER A 103 12.73 -7.96 -8.20
C SER A 103 14.02 -7.18 -8.45
N LYS A 104 15.09 -7.57 -7.76
CA LYS A 104 16.45 -7.10 -8.00
C LYS A 104 17.29 -8.12 -8.78
N ILE A 105 16.77 -9.32 -8.96
CA ILE A 105 17.36 -10.43 -9.76
C ILE A 105 16.74 -10.42 -11.15
#